data_AF-A0A7Z2GAY2-F1
#
_entry.id   AF-A0A7Z2GAY2-F1
#
_cell.length_a   1.000
_cell.length_b   1.000
_cell.length_c   1.000
_cell.angle_alpha   90.00
_cell.angle_beta   90.00
_cell.angle_gamma   90.00
#
_symmetry.space_group_name_H-M   'P 1'
#
loop_
_entity.id
_entity.type
_entity.pdbx_description
1 polymer ?
#
loop_
_entity_poly.entity_id
_entity_poly.type
_entity_poly.pdbx_seq_one_letter_code
_entity_poly.pdbx_strand_id
1 'polypeptide(L)'
;MDWRFWKTEKRQEEEARNWPTDTHESIRQLLGMYQGVGTPPFANWAAPGIAFTPAVETTAQNGVKGYQLALWFWLFAEKHGTIAARMARETFCLLADAAQPSSGDAIDTLLDEENRLARAVEGLSAGQRAFTLEGVSVELPMEFFLATGTLRLRPESPYAAEAGASLQGNDYKLADCFRHATDEALSVFRPMIEAVEFDAKSLPNWKWSARPGAAERHLQRRYSNPLFPLHRQMVTAHDVHEARLADNQALQDIRNELNEVRRAFFEKPELPLNWLAYLESYRDEVDRLDERRLVAGGQNAALGEAIAALRADVLAPWRAEIQKSRHSLAALEQDEARRAERRALLYGCDWTAQLLSHGSLIPPEEVVPALLSESPPELERAVTGLQSEPRLHETLAHCRAVGHRIVNELRAAGHSFPDMTDKLRILDGSFGDPPNRPHEDPLGSTPGQAPA
;
A
#
# COMPACT_ATOMS: atom_id res chain seq x y z
N MET A 1 6.87 -13.52 -3.82
CA MET A 1 5.70 -14.29 -4.27
C MET A 1 6.01 -14.63 -5.71
N ASP A 2 6.41 -15.87 -5.96
CA ASP A 2 6.80 -16.34 -7.29
C ASP A 2 5.54 -16.85 -7.98
N TRP A 3 5.08 -16.10 -8.98
CA TRP A 3 4.00 -16.51 -9.85
C TRP A 3 4.54 -17.64 -10.72
N ARG A 4 4.19 -18.89 -10.41
CA ARG A 4 4.59 -20.04 -11.24
C ARG A 4 3.56 -20.23 -12.33
N PHE A 5 3.78 -19.63 -13.50
CA PHE A 5 2.97 -19.93 -14.68
C PHE A 5 3.62 -20.94 -15.62
N TRP A 6 2.73 -21.69 -16.28
CA TRP A 6 2.96 -22.97 -16.93
C TRP A 6 3.83 -22.87 -18.18
N LYS A 7 4.60 -23.94 -18.41
CA LYS A 7 5.38 -24.17 -19.64
C LYS A 7 4.42 -24.61 -20.75
N THR A 8 4.38 -23.85 -21.83
CA THR A 8 3.80 -24.29 -23.11
C THR A 8 4.74 -23.92 -24.26
N GLU A 9 4.72 -24.78 -25.27
CA GLU A 9 5.72 -24.90 -26.34
C GLU A 9 5.85 -23.64 -27.20
N LYS A 10 7.10 -23.31 -27.53
CA LYS A 10 7.47 -22.20 -28.41
C LYS A 10 6.90 -22.40 -29.80
N ARG A 11 5.95 -21.56 -30.21
CA ARG A 11 5.59 -21.36 -31.61
C ARG A 11 6.35 -20.13 -32.14
N GLN A 12 7.36 -20.38 -32.98
CA GLN A 12 8.13 -19.33 -33.67
C GLN A 12 7.38 -18.88 -34.92
N GLU A 13 6.84 -17.67 -34.90
CA GLU A 13 6.60 -16.86 -36.11
C GLU A 13 7.03 -15.41 -35.78
N GLU A 14 8.32 -15.12 -36.02
CA GLU A 14 8.87 -13.76 -35.99
C GLU A 14 8.48 -13.03 -37.28
N GLU A 15 7.25 -12.51 -37.34
CA GLU A 15 7.02 -11.30 -38.12
C GLU A 15 7.71 -10.14 -37.41
N ALA A 16 8.31 -9.22 -38.18
CA ALA A 16 8.99 -8.03 -37.68
C ALA A 16 8.02 -7.07 -36.97
N ARG A 17 7.59 -7.45 -35.76
CA ARG A 17 6.85 -6.59 -34.84
C ARG A 17 7.85 -5.57 -34.30
N ASN A 18 7.48 -4.29 -34.38
CA ASN A 18 8.21 -3.20 -33.73
C ASN A 18 8.02 -3.34 -32.22
N TRP A 19 8.81 -4.22 -31.61
CA TRP A 19 8.79 -4.42 -30.17
C TRP A 19 9.23 -3.14 -29.43
N PRO A 20 8.67 -2.89 -28.24
CA PRO A 20 9.00 -1.70 -27.48
C PRO A 20 10.48 -1.69 -27.08
N THR A 21 11.08 -0.50 -27.06
CA THR A 21 12.49 -0.28 -26.74
C THR A 21 12.74 -0.01 -25.26
N ASP A 22 11.71 0.46 -24.54
CA ASP A 22 11.74 0.71 -23.10
C ASP A 22 10.39 0.41 -22.43
N THR A 23 10.37 0.50 -21.09
CA THR A 23 9.17 0.22 -20.29
C THR A 23 8.03 1.18 -20.63
N HIS A 24 8.32 2.47 -20.80
CA HIS A 24 7.29 3.46 -21.08
C HIS A 24 6.64 3.25 -22.46
N GLU A 25 7.43 2.91 -23.47
CA GLU A 25 6.94 2.50 -24.79
C GLU A 25 6.10 1.24 -24.71
N SER A 26 6.54 0.24 -23.95
CA SER A 26 5.76 -0.98 -23.73
C SER A 26 4.38 -0.66 -23.13
N ILE A 27 4.32 0.21 -22.12
CA ILE A 27 3.06 0.62 -21.50
C ILE A 27 2.19 1.41 -22.49
N ARG A 28 2.77 2.30 -23.31
CA ARG A 28 2.05 3.03 -24.36
C ARG A 28 1.47 2.10 -25.41
N GLN A 29 2.24 1.11 -25.87
CA GLN A 29 1.76 0.09 -26.81
C GLN A 29 0.63 -0.74 -26.19
N LEU A 30 0.75 -1.15 -24.91
CA LEU A 30 -0.30 -1.86 -24.19
C LEU A 30 -1.60 -1.04 -24.13
N LEU A 31 -1.50 0.25 -23.80
CA LEU A 31 -2.66 1.15 -23.75
C LEU A 31 -3.30 1.29 -25.14
N GLY A 32 -2.48 1.43 -26.18
CA GLY A 32 -2.94 1.47 -27.57
C GLY A 32 -3.70 0.19 -27.96
N MET A 33 -3.20 -0.99 -27.57
CA MET A 33 -3.90 -2.25 -27.78
C MET A 33 -5.21 -2.34 -26.99
N TYR A 34 -5.21 -1.86 -25.74
CA TYR A 34 -6.38 -1.92 -24.85
C TYR A 34 -7.53 -1.01 -25.34
N GLN A 35 -7.20 0.21 -25.78
CA GLN A 35 -8.16 1.20 -26.28
C GLN A 35 -8.50 1.00 -27.77
N GLY A 36 -7.62 0.33 -28.52
CA GLY A 36 -7.73 0.14 -29.95
C GLY A 36 -8.92 -0.74 -30.35
N VAL A 37 -9.81 -0.19 -31.16
CA VAL A 37 -10.91 -0.98 -31.76
C VAL A 37 -10.31 -2.03 -32.70
N GLY A 38 -10.64 -3.30 -32.48
CA GLY A 38 -10.16 -4.40 -33.33
C GLY A 38 -8.69 -4.75 -33.15
N THR A 39 -8.01 -4.27 -32.10
CA THR A 39 -6.59 -4.57 -31.85
C THR A 39 -6.42 -5.80 -30.96
N PRO A 40 -5.70 -6.86 -31.40
CA PRO A 40 -5.33 -7.98 -30.54
C PRO A 40 -4.38 -7.55 -29.39
N PRO A 41 -4.35 -8.26 -28.25
CA PRO A 41 -5.17 -9.44 -27.96
C PRO A 41 -6.58 -9.11 -27.44
N PHE A 42 -6.86 -7.84 -27.12
CA PHE A 42 -8.13 -7.43 -26.48
C PHE A 42 -9.35 -7.51 -27.40
N ALA A 43 -9.17 -7.37 -28.72
CA ALA A 43 -10.25 -7.57 -29.67
C ALA A 43 -10.69 -9.04 -29.79
N ASN A 44 -9.78 -9.98 -29.54
CA ASN A 44 -10.00 -11.42 -29.62
C ASN A 44 -10.41 -12.00 -28.26
N TRP A 45 -11.28 -11.30 -27.54
CA TRP A 45 -11.68 -11.68 -26.19
C TRP A 45 -12.64 -12.90 -26.15
N ALA A 46 -13.44 -13.10 -27.20
CA ALA A 46 -14.44 -14.16 -27.26
C ALA A 46 -13.92 -15.36 -28.06
N ALA A 47 -14.08 -16.57 -27.52
CA ALA A 47 -13.74 -17.78 -28.25
C ALA A 47 -14.64 -17.95 -29.50
N PRO A 48 -14.10 -18.47 -30.62
CA PRO A 48 -14.88 -18.66 -31.84
C PRO A 48 -16.15 -19.47 -31.61
N GLY A 49 -17.30 -18.95 -32.08
CA GLY A 49 -18.60 -19.62 -31.97
C GLY A 49 -19.34 -19.41 -30.65
N ILE A 50 -18.76 -18.66 -29.70
CA ILE A 50 -19.47 -18.27 -28.47
C ILE A 50 -20.19 -16.94 -28.67
N ALA A 51 -21.48 -16.92 -28.34
CA ALA A 51 -22.29 -15.71 -28.30
C ALA A 51 -23.00 -15.59 -26.95
N PHE A 52 -23.05 -14.36 -26.44
CA PHE A 52 -23.77 -13.98 -25.24
C PHE A 52 -25.02 -13.19 -25.61
N THR A 53 -25.98 -13.12 -24.68
CA THR A 53 -27.07 -12.17 -24.81
C THR A 53 -26.55 -10.75 -24.53
N PRO A 54 -27.19 -9.69 -25.06
CA PRO A 54 -26.73 -8.32 -24.83
C PRO A 54 -26.61 -7.93 -23.34
N ALA A 55 -27.42 -8.54 -22.48
CA ALA A 55 -27.38 -8.32 -21.03
C ALA A 55 -26.12 -8.89 -20.37
N VAL A 56 -25.49 -9.92 -20.95
CA VAL A 56 -24.30 -10.59 -20.39
C VAL A 56 -23.04 -10.18 -21.14
N GLU A 57 -23.14 -9.88 -22.44
CA GLU A 57 -22.01 -9.63 -23.33
C GLU A 57 -21.08 -8.52 -22.83
N THR A 58 -21.63 -7.40 -22.37
CA THR A 58 -20.81 -6.29 -21.82
C THR A 58 -20.02 -6.72 -20.58
N THR A 59 -20.65 -7.47 -19.67
CA THR A 59 -19.99 -7.98 -18.46
C THR A 59 -18.91 -8.99 -18.82
N ALA A 60 -19.21 -9.91 -19.74
CA ALA A 60 -18.28 -10.92 -20.23
C ALA A 60 -17.06 -10.27 -20.91
N GLN A 61 -17.30 -9.31 -21.81
CA GLN A 61 -16.24 -8.58 -22.51
C GLN A 61 -15.34 -7.82 -21.54
N ASN A 62 -15.91 -7.06 -20.61
CA ASN A 62 -15.14 -6.30 -19.62
C ASN A 62 -14.39 -7.23 -18.65
N GLY A 63 -14.97 -8.37 -18.31
CA GLY A 63 -14.34 -9.45 -17.54
C GLY A 63 -13.07 -9.95 -18.21
N VAL A 64 -13.22 -10.43 -19.44
CA VAL A 64 -12.11 -11.03 -20.18
C VAL A 64 -11.02 -10.00 -20.50
N LYS A 65 -11.38 -8.79 -20.95
CA LYS A 65 -10.40 -7.73 -21.22
C LYS A 65 -9.66 -7.28 -19.97
N GLY A 66 -10.37 -7.15 -18.84
CA GLY A 66 -9.76 -6.82 -17.55
C GLY A 66 -8.75 -7.88 -17.11
N TYR A 67 -9.10 -9.15 -17.26
CA TYR A 67 -8.20 -10.26 -16.99
C TYR A 67 -6.99 -10.31 -17.93
N GLN A 68 -7.18 -10.09 -19.24
CA GLN A 68 -6.05 -9.97 -20.18
C GLN A 68 -5.10 -8.84 -19.76
N LEU A 69 -5.64 -7.69 -19.34
CA LEU A 69 -4.80 -6.60 -18.86
C LEU A 69 -4.06 -6.98 -17.57
N ALA A 70 -4.73 -7.69 -16.65
CA ALA A 70 -4.11 -8.20 -15.44
C ALA A 70 -2.98 -9.22 -15.75
N LEU A 71 -3.17 -10.12 -16.71
CA LEU A 71 -2.16 -11.07 -17.18
C LEU A 71 -0.88 -10.36 -17.61
N TRP A 72 -0.97 -9.24 -18.34
CA TRP A 72 0.23 -8.48 -18.72
C TRP A 72 1.01 -8.01 -17.49
N PHE A 73 0.34 -7.43 -16.48
CA PHE A 73 0.99 -6.98 -15.26
C PHE A 73 1.54 -8.12 -14.41
N TRP A 74 0.91 -9.30 -14.41
CA TRP A 74 1.42 -10.48 -13.71
C TRP A 74 2.68 -11.03 -14.37
N LEU A 75 2.70 -11.16 -15.70
CA LEU A 75 3.91 -11.53 -16.45
C LEU A 75 5.03 -10.51 -16.24
N PHE A 76 4.70 -9.22 -16.23
CA PHE A 76 5.67 -8.16 -15.97
C PHE A 76 6.23 -8.26 -14.54
N ALA A 77 5.38 -8.57 -13.55
CA ALA A 77 5.79 -8.80 -12.18
C ALA A 77 6.66 -10.05 -12.01
N GLU A 78 6.40 -11.10 -12.79
CA GLU A 78 7.22 -12.32 -12.81
C GLU A 78 8.63 -12.02 -13.31
N LYS A 79 8.77 -11.22 -14.38
CA LYS A 79 10.08 -10.88 -14.96
C LYS A 79 10.83 -9.82 -14.14
N HIS A 80 10.16 -8.74 -13.76
CA HIS A 80 10.82 -7.52 -13.22
C HIS A 80 10.53 -7.27 -11.74
N GLY A 81 9.72 -8.09 -11.09
CA GLY A 81 9.33 -7.93 -9.70
C GLY A 81 8.07 -7.06 -9.51
N THR A 82 7.48 -7.19 -8.33
CA THR A 82 6.18 -6.60 -7.99
C THR A 82 6.19 -5.07 -7.91
N ILE A 83 7.31 -4.46 -7.51
CA ILE A 83 7.45 -3.00 -7.44
C ILE A 83 7.49 -2.39 -8.85
N ALA A 84 8.26 -3.01 -9.76
CA ALA A 84 8.32 -2.60 -11.16
C ALA A 84 6.95 -2.69 -11.83
N ALA A 85 6.25 -3.82 -11.66
CA ALA A 85 4.90 -4.00 -12.19
C ALA A 85 3.89 -3.00 -11.60
N ARG A 86 4.00 -2.67 -10.32
CA ARG A 86 3.16 -1.64 -9.69
C ARG A 86 3.42 -0.26 -10.33
N MET A 87 4.67 0.13 -10.51
CA MET A 87 4.99 1.39 -11.18
C MET A 87 4.50 1.42 -12.62
N ALA A 88 4.66 0.31 -13.35
CA ALA A 88 4.14 0.18 -14.72
C ALA A 88 2.61 0.34 -14.77
N ARG A 89 1.89 -0.26 -13.81
CA ARG A 89 0.42 -0.10 -13.66
C ARG A 89 0.03 1.34 -13.33
N GLU A 90 0.72 1.99 -12.39
CA GLU A 90 0.47 3.39 -12.05
C GLU A 90 0.68 4.30 -13.26
N THR A 91 1.75 4.10 -14.03
CA THR A 91 2.00 4.82 -15.28
C THR A 91 0.94 4.51 -16.34
N PHE A 92 0.48 3.25 -16.48
CA PHE A 92 -0.61 2.89 -17.37
C PHE A 92 -1.88 3.67 -17.04
N CYS A 93 -2.27 3.72 -15.76
CA CYS A 93 -3.44 4.46 -15.32
C CYS A 93 -3.30 5.97 -15.56
N LEU A 94 -2.11 6.56 -15.33
CA LEU A 94 -1.84 7.96 -15.66
C LEU A 94 -1.99 8.26 -17.15
N LEU A 95 -1.51 7.36 -18.01
CA LEU A 95 -1.66 7.50 -19.46
C LEU A 95 -3.11 7.33 -19.91
N ALA A 96 -3.84 6.40 -19.31
CA ALA A 96 -5.28 6.24 -19.54
C ALA A 96 -6.04 7.51 -19.14
N ASP A 97 -5.79 8.07 -17.94
CA ASP A 97 -6.40 9.32 -17.48
C ASP A 97 -6.10 10.51 -18.39
N ALA A 98 -4.88 10.57 -18.94
CA ALA A 98 -4.50 11.61 -19.89
C ALA A 98 -5.24 11.48 -21.24
N ALA A 99 -5.56 10.25 -21.66
CA ALA A 99 -6.33 9.99 -22.88
C ALA A 99 -7.85 10.20 -22.68
N GLN A 100 -8.38 9.75 -21.55
CA GLN A 100 -9.77 9.90 -21.14
C GLN A 100 -9.84 10.13 -19.63
N PRO A 101 -10.29 11.31 -19.17
CA PRO A 101 -10.39 11.61 -17.74
C PRO A 101 -11.16 10.55 -16.95
N SER A 102 -10.65 10.20 -15.77
CA SER A 102 -11.20 9.21 -14.83
C SER A 102 -11.18 7.76 -15.32
N SER A 103 -10.62 7.47 -16.49
CA SER A 103 -10.50 6.09 -16.98
C SER A 103 -9.43 5.29 -16.24
N GLY A 104 -8.36 5.94 -15.79
CA GLY A 104 -7.27 5.32 -15.03
C GLY A 104 -7.74 4.77 -13.69
N ASP A 105 -8.55 5.52 -12.94
CA ASP A 105 -9.12 5.05 -11.66
C ASP A 105 -10.09 3.87 -11.85
N ALA A 106 -10.88 3.89 -12.93
CA ALA A 106 -11.77 2.78 -13.28
C ALA A 106 -10.99 1.52 -13.66
N ILE A 107 -9.92 1.66 -14.45
CA ILE A 107 -9.01 0.56 -14.79
C ILE A 107 -8.30 0.03 -13.53
N ASP A 108 -7.86 0.91 -12.64
CA ASP A 108 -7.18 0.51 -11.41
C ASP A 108 -8.12 -0.32 -10.53
N THR A 109 -9.39 0.10 -10.40
CA THR A 109 -10.43 -0.66 -9.69
C THR A 109 -10.65 -2.03 -10.32
N LEU A 110 -10.77 -2.10 -11.65
CA LEU A 110 -10.92 -3.33 -12.40
C LEU A 110 -9.76 -4.31 -12.16
N LEU A 111 -8.51 -3.82 -12.20
CA LEU A 111 -7.33 -4.63 -11.95
C LEU A 111 -7.26 -5.14 -10.50
N ASP A 112 -7.72 -4.35 -9.53
CA ASP A 112 -7.80 -4.79 -8.13
C ASP A 112 -8.86 -5.89 -7.92
N GLU A 113 -9.98 -5.79 -8.62
CA GLU A 113 -11.01 -6.84 -8.63
C GLU A 113 -10.49 -8.15 -9.22
N GLU A 114 -9.81 -8.09 -10.38
CA GLU A 114 -9.20 -9.27 -11.00
C GLU A 114 -8.12 -9.91 -10.09
N ASN A 115 -7.27 -9.09 -9.46
CA ASN A 115 -6.29 -9.58 -8.50
C ASN A 115 -6.94 -10.24 -7.27
N ARG A 116 -8.04 -9.67 -6.76
CA ARG A 116 -8.80 -10.24 -5.64
C ARG A 116 -9.41 -11.57 -6.03
N LEU A 117 -10.00 -11.66 -7.21
CA LEU A 117 -10.63 -12.87 -7.72
C LEU A 117 -9.59 -13.97 -7.93
N ALA A 118 -8.49 -13.68 -8.61
CA ALA A 118 -7.40 -14.64 -8.82
C ALA A 118 -6.87 -15.22 -7.49
N ARG A 119 -6.61 -14.36 -6.49
CA ARG A 119 -6.17 -14.80 -5.15
C ARG A 119 -7.21 -15.64 -4.41
N ALA A 120 -8.49 -15.29 -4.55
CA ALA A 120 -9.57 -16.07 -3.94
C ALA A 120 -9.59 -17.49 -4.52
N VAL A 121 -9.39 -17.63 -5.84
CA VAL A 121 -9.30 -18.94 -6.50
C VAL A 121 -8.06 -19.71 -6.04
N GLU A 122 -6.90 -19.06 -5.98
CA GLU A 122 -5.65 -19.66 -5.48
C GLU A 122 -5.78 -20.21 -4.05
N GLY A 123 -6.56 -19.55 -3.20
CA GLY A 123 -6.83 -19.99 -1.83
C GLY A 123 -7.75 -21.20 -1.70
N LEU A 124 -8.45 -21.60 -2.77
CA LEU A 124 -9.30 -22.80 -2.76
C LEU A 124 -8.43 -24.07 -2.70
N SER A 125 -8.78 -24.98 -1.79
CA SER A 125 -8.17 -26.32 -1.73
C SER A 125 -8.56 -27.18 -2.95
N ALA A 126 -7.77 -28.19 -3.28
CA ALA A 126 -8.07 -29.12 -4.37
C ALA A 126 -9.46 -29.77 -4.23
N GLY A 127 -9.88 -30.07 -2.99
CA GLY A 127 -11.22 -30.61 -2.72
C GLY A 127 -12.36 -29.60 -2.96
N GLN A 128 -12.09 -28.30 -2.85
CA GLN A 128 -13.05 -27.23 -3.21
C GLN A 128 -13.08 -26.95 -4.71
N ARG A 129 -12.03 -27.34 -5.44
CA ARG A 129 -11.95 -27.20 -6.90
C ARG A 129 -12.48 -28.42 -7.66
N ALA A 130 -12.68 -29.53 -6.98
CA ALA A 130 -13.08 -30.79 -7.59
C ALA A 130 -14.55 -31.14 -7.32
N PHE A 131 -15.20 -31.76 -8.30
CA PHE A 131 -16.52 -32.37 -8.15
C PHE A 131 -16.50 -33.82 -8.63
N THR A 132 -17.46 -34.62 -8.18
CA THR A 132 -17.57 -36.04 -8.55
C THR A 132 -18.51 -36.20 -9.72
N LEU A 133 -17.98 -36.62 -10.87
CA LEU A 133 -18.75 -37.01 -12.04
C LEU A 133 -18.60 -38.52 -12.25
N GLU A 134 -19.71 -39.26 -12.17
CA GLU A 134 -19.73 -40.72 -12.39
C GLU A 134 -18.71 -41.51 -11.54
N GLY A 135 -18.43 -41.03 -10.32
CA GLY A 135 -17.45 -41.65 -9.41
C GLY A 135 -15.99 -41.22 -9.63
N VAL A 136 -15.72 -40.36 -10.61
CA VAL A 136 -14.41 -39.77 -10.89
C VAL A 136 -14.37 -38.33 -10.35
N SER A 137 -13.31 -38.00 -9.60
CA SER A 137 -13.07 -36.63 -9.15
C SER A 137 -12.47 -35.82 -10.31
N VAL A 138 -13.16 -34.76 -10.72
CA VAL A 138 -12.75 -33.85 -11.79
C VAL A 138 -12.48 -32.48 -11.19
N GLU A 139 -11.25 -31.98 -11.32
CA GLU A 139 -10.89 -30.61 -10.93
C GLU A 139 -11.31 -29.62 -12.02
N LEU A 140 -12.00 -28.56 -11.62
CA LEU A 140 -12.40 -27.48 -12.52
C LEU A 140 -11.21 -26.54 -12.78
N PRO A 141 -11.03 -26.07 -14.02
CA PRO A 141 -9.96 -25.15 -14.37
C PRO A 141 -10.18 -23.77 -13.72
N MET A 142 -9.10 -23.00 -13.54
CA MET A 142 -9.13 -21.67 -12.91
C MET A 142 -10.12 -20.74 -13.62
N GLU A 143 -10.16 -20.81 -14.95
CA GLU A 143 -11.02 -20.04 -15.83
C GLU A 143 -12.51 -20.20 -15.50
N PHE A 144 -12.91 -21.38 -14.99
CA PHE A 144 -14.27 -21.59 -14.52
C PHE A 144 -14.59 -20.78 -13.27
N PHE A 145 -13.66 -20.71 -12.32
CA PHE A 145 -13.82 -19.91 -11.11
C PHE A 145 -13.76 -18.41 -11.40
N LEU A 146 -12.89 -17.99 -12.34
CA LEU A 146 -12.85 -16.62 -12.85
C LEU A 146 -14.20 -16.26 -13.48
N ALA A 147 -14.72 -17.08 -14.40
CA ALA A 147 -16.02 -16.88 -15.02
C ALA A 147 -17.17 -16.77 -14.01
N THR A 148 -17.21 -17.69 -13.05
CA THR A 148 -18.24 -17.67 -12.00
C THR A 148 -18.13 -16.41 -11.15
N GLY A 149 -16.92 -16.02 -10.76
CA GLY A 149 -16.66 -14.81 -9.98
C GLY A 149 -17.04 -13.53 -10.73
N THR A 150 -16.60 -13.40 -11.98
CA THR A 150 -16.96 -12.27 -12.86
C THR A 150 -18.47 -12.12 -12.97
N LEU A 151 -19.21 -13.21 -13.19
CA LEU A 151 -20.66 -13.14 -13.33
C LEU A 151 -21.38 -12.86 -11.99
N ARG A 152 -20.88 -13.35 -10.86
CA ARG A 152 -21.59 -13.22 -9.58
C ARG A 152 -21.22 -11.99 -8.76
N LEU A 153 -19.99 -11.48 -8.91
CA LEU A 153 -19.46 -10.43 -8.03
C LEU A 153 -19.54 -9.04 -8.65
N ARG A 154 -19.69 -8.95 -9.97
CA ARG A 154 -19.73 -7.67 -10.68
C ARG A 154 -21.11 -7.02 -10.62
N PRO A 155 -21.26 -5.79 -10.11
CA PRO A 155 -22.57 -5.14 -9.93
C PRO A 155 -23.39 -4.99 -11.22
N GLU A 156 -22.72 -4.82 -12.35
CA GLU A 156 -23.34 -4.68 -13.68
C GLU A 156 -23.83 -6.01 -14.27
N SER A 157 -23.44 -7.13 -13.66
CA SER A 157 -23.82 -8.46 -14.11
C SER A 157 -25.29 -8.74 -13.81
N PRO A 158 -26.05 -9.33 -14.75
CA PRO A 158 -27.44 -9.74 -14.50
C PRO A 158 -27.56 -10.84 -13.42
N TYR A 159 -26.45 -11.44 -12.98
CA TYR A 159 -26.42 -12.49 -11.96
C TYR A 159 -25.98 -11.99 -10.57
N ALA A 160 -25.70 -10.70 -10.39
CA ALA A 160 -25.13 -10.16 -9.16
C ALA A 160 -26.07 -10.25 -7.93
N ALA A 161 -27.39 -10.21 -8.15
CA ALA A 161 -28.39 -10.10 -7.08
C ALA A 161 -28.74 -11.43 -6.41
N GLU A 162 -28.47 -12.57 -7.04
CA GLU A 162 -28.91 -13.89 -6.55
C GLU A 162 -27.77 -14.92 -6.56
N ALA A 163 -27.17 -15.13 -5.38
CA ALA A 163 -26.05 -16.07 -5.18
C ALA A 163 -26.38 -17.53 -5.56
N GLY A 164 -27.67 -17.89 -5.64
CA GLY A 164 -28.14 -19.22 -6.05
C GLY A 164 -28.72 -19.30 -7.46
N ALA A 165 -28.79 -18.17 -8.20
CA ALA A 165 -29.36 -18.19 -9.55
C ALA A 165 -28.53 -19.04 -10.50
N SER A 166 -29.23 -19.79 -11.36
CA SER A 166 -28.59 -20.50 -12.47
C SER A 166 -27.92 -19.51 -13.41
N LEU A 167 -26.65 -19.74 -13.73
CA LEU A 167 -25.89 -18.94 -14.68
C LEU A 167 -26.21 -19.32 -16.14
N GLN A 168 -27.17 -20.22 -16.36
CA GLN A 168 -27.66 -20.63 -17.69
C GLN A 168 -26.56 -21.11 -18.64
N GLY A 169 -25.47 -21.65 -18.10
CA GLY A 169 -24.31 -22.10 -18.87
C GLY A 169 -23.38 -20.98 -19.36
N ASN A 170 -23.64 -19.72 -18.98
CA ASN A 170 -22.79 -18.59 -19.36
C ASN A 170 -21.45 -18.58 -18.61
N ASP A 171 -21.36 -19.25 -17.46
CA ASP A 171 -20.12 -19.57 -16.75
C ASP A 171 -19.19 -20.44 -17.59
N TYR A 172 -19.69 -21.52 -18.19
CA TYR A 172 -18.89 -22.37 -19.08
C TYR A 172 -18.44 -21.63 -20.35
N LYS A 173 -19.36 -20.90 -20.98
CA LYS A 173 -19.04 -20.07 -22.16
C LYS A 173 -17.97 -19.04 -21.85
N LEU A 174 -18.10 -18.36 -20.71
CA LEU A 174 -17.14 -17.33 -20.30
C LEU A 174 -15.80 -17.94 -19.89
N ALA A 175 -15.79 -19.14 -19.29
CA ALA A 175 -14.56 -19.87 -19.01
C ALA A 175 -13.78 -20.22 -20.29
N ASP A 176 -14.49 -20.63 -21.36
CA ASP A 176 -13.88 -20.84 -22.67
C ASP A 176 -13.33 -19.54 -23.27
N CYS A 177 -14.02 -18.41 -23.09
CA CYS A 177 -13.51 -17.10 -23.49
C CYS A 177 -12.25 -16.72 -22.69
N PHE A 178 -12.20 -16.94 -21.37
CA PHE A 178 -11.00 -16.70 -20.56
C PHE A 178 -9.83 -17.53 -21.06
N ARG A 179 -10.03 -18.83 -21.31
CA ARG A 179 -8.99 -19.72 -21.83
C ARG A 179 -8.47 -19.26 -23.19
N HIS A 180 -9.37 -18.95 -24.12
CA HIS A 180 -8.99 -18.41 -25.44
C HIS A 180 -8.22 -17.10 -25.32
N ALA A 181 -8.71 -16.17 -24.49
CA ALA A 181 -8.11 -14.88 -24.27
C ALA A 181 -6.73 -14.97 -23.61
N THR A 182 -6.50 -15.97 -22.75
CA THR A 182 -5.17 -16.30 -22.20
C THR A 182 -4.23 -16.67 -23.33
N ASP A 183 -4.59 -17.59 -24.21
CA ASP A 183 -3.72 -18.03 -25.31
C ASP A 183 -3.36 -16.87 -26.24
N GLU A 184 -4.36 -16.06 -26.63
CA GLU A 184 -4.17 -14.85 -27.43
C GLU A 184 -3.25 -13.85 -26.72
N ALA A 185 -3.51 -13.56 -25.44
CA ALA A 185 -2.72 -12.64 -24.64
C ALA A 185 -1.28 -13.10 -24.49
N LEU A 186 -1.03 -14.36 -24.14
CA LEU A 186 0.31 -14.91 -23.94
C LEU A 186 1.15 -14.86 -25.22
N SER A 187 0.53 -15.07 -26.39
CA SER A 187 1.21 -15.00 -27.70
C SER A 187 1.76 -13.60 -28.03
N VAL A 188 1.19 -12.55 -27.44
CA VAL A 188 1.59 -11.16 -27.64
C VAL A 188 2.42 -10.65 -26.46
N PHE A 189 1.96 -10.88 -25.24
CA PHE A 189 2.53 -10.27 -24.04
C PHE A 189 3.88 -10.87 -23.64
N ARG A 190 4.08 -12.17 -23.79
CA ARG A 190 5.38 -12.79 -23.48
C ARG A 190 6.53 -12.19 -24.32
N PRO A 191 6.49 -12.19 -25.67
CA PRO A 191 7.57 -11.60 -26.45
C PRO A 191 7.72 -10.09 -26.22
N MET A 192 6.60 -9.38 -26.01
CA MET A 192 6.63 -7.95 -25.68
C MET A 192 7.37 -7.64 -24.37
N ILE A 193 7.13 -8.43 -23.33
CA ILE A 193 7.78 -8.30 -22.02
C ILE A 193 9.22 -8.81 -22.08
N GLU A 194 9.49 -9.89 -22.83
CA GLU A 194 10.84 -10.40 -23.05
C GLU A 194 11.76 -9.37 -23.71
N ALA A 195 11.23 -8.56 -24.64
CA ALA A 195 11.98 -7.54 -25.36
C ALA A 195 12.45 -6.34 -24.51
N VAL A 196 11.87 -6.13 -23.32
CA VAL A 196 12.09 -4.91 -22.52
C VAL A 196 12.70 -5.23 -21.17
N GLU A 197 13.71 -4.47 -20.76
CA GLU A 197 14.15 -4.43 -19.38
C GLU A 197 13.50 -3.27 -18.64
N PHE A 198 13.18 -3.50 -17.35
CA PHE A 198 12.60 -2.45 -16.54
C PHE A 198 13.65 -1.39 -16.20
N ASP A 199 13.36 -0.14 -16.58
CA ASP A 199 14.11 1.03 -16.15
C ASP A 199 13.15 2.14 -15.74
N ALA A 200 13.13 2.43 -14.43
CA ALA A 200 12.29 3.50 -13.89
C ALA A 200 12.63 4.89 -14.45
N LYS A 201 13.83 5.11 -15.00
CA LYS A 201 14.21 6.39 -15.64
C LYS A 201 13.43 6.64 -16.93
N SER A 202 12.94 5.59 -17.58
CA SER A 202 12.08 5.71 -18.76
C SER A 202 10.69 6.24 -18.44
N LEU A 203 10.26 6.17 -17.16
CA LEU A 203 8.94 6.59 -16.73
C LEU A 203 8.90 8.12 -16.50
N PRO A 204 8.09 8.87 -17.25
CA PRO A 204 8.04 10.33 -17.12
C PRO A 204 7.31 10.79 -15.85
N ASN A 205 6.38 9.99 -15.33
CA ASN A 205 5.53 10.30 -14.19
C ASN A 205 5.31 9.05 -13.31
N TRP A 206 5.03 9.25 -12.03
CA TRP A 206 4.69 8.21 -11.06
C TRP A 206 3.50 8.63 -10.20
N LYS A 207 2.82 7.67 -9.56
CA LYS A 207 1.86 7.94 -8.48
C LYS A 207 2.52 7.65 -7.13
N TRP A 208 2.21 8.41 -6.10
CA TRP A 208 2.66 8.12 -4.73
C TRP A 208 1.89 6.94 -4.14
N SER A 209 2.56 6.10 -3.34
CA SER A 209 1.87 5.06 -2.59
C SER A 209 0.87 5.67 -1.61
N ALA A 210 -0.34 5.10 -1.54
CA ALA A 210 -1.34 5.48 -0.53
C ALA A 210 -0.85 5.25 0.91
N ARG A 211 -0.02 4.22 1.12
CA ARG A 211 0.70 3.96 2.38
C ARG A 211 2.18 3.82 2.06
N PRO A 212 2.93 4.93 2.01
CA PRO A 212 4.36 4.89 1.70
C PRO A 212 5.14 4.29 2.86
N GLY A 213 6.24 3.61 2.54
CA GLY A 213 7.24 3.28 3.54
C GLY A 213 8.06 4.51 3.91
N ALA A 214 9.05 4.32 4.77
CA ALA A 214 9.77 5.42 5.36
C ALA A 214 10.60 6.23 4.34
N ALA A 215 11.26 5.56 3.40
CA ALA A 215 12.06 6.19 2.37
C ALA A 215 11.18 6.92 1.35
N GLU A 216 10.10 6.29 0.86
CA GLU A 216 9.17 6.93 -0.08
C GLU A 216 8.50 8.16 0.56
N ARG A 217 8.11 8.06 1.84
CA ARG A 217 7.51 9.19 2.57
C ARG A 217 8.46 10.38 2.67
N HIS A 218 9.75 10.14 2.89
CA HIS A 218 10.72 11.24 2.94
C HIS A 218 10.94 11.89 1.57
N LEU A 219 10.79 11.15 0.46
CA LEU A 219 10.72 11.76 -0.87
C LEU A 219 9.46 12.63 -1.03
N GLN A 220 8.30 12.16 -0.54
CA GLN A 220 7.06 12.93 -0.58
C GLN A 220 7.18 14.27 0.16
N ARG A 221 7.81 14.28 1.35
CA ARG A 221 8.05 15.52 2.10
C ARG A 221 8.87 16.54 1.31
N ARG A 222 9.87 16.07 0.57
CA ARG A 222 10.80 16.92 -0.18
C ARG A 222 10.23 17.42 -1.50
N TYR A 223 9.41 16.62 -2.16
CA TYR A 223 8.95 16.87 -3.51
C TYR A 223 8.23 18.23 -3.64
N SER A 224 8.78 19.11 -4.47
CA SER A 224 8.26 20.48 -4.70
C SER A 224 8.03 21.30 -3.43
N ASN A 225 8.79 21.02 -2.35
CA ASN A 225 8.60 21.66 -1.07
C ASN A 225 9.69 22.74 -0.80
N PRO A 226 9.32 24.03 -0.71
CA PRO A 226 10.28 25.11 -0.55
C PRO A 226 11.02 25.10 0.80
N LEU A 227 10.55 24.32 1.80
CA LEU A 227 11.27 24.10 3.05
C LEU A 227 12.63 23.38 2.84
N PHE A 228 12.80 22.71 1.71
CA PHE A 228 14.01 22.00 1.36
C PHE A 228 14.83 22.77 0.30
N PRO A 229 16.16 22.59 0.25
CA PRO A 229 16.99 23.16 -0.82
C PRO A 229 16.52 22.73 -2.20
N LEU A 230 16.63 23.60 -3.22
CA LEU A 230 16.10 23.36 -4.58
C LEU A 230 16.54 22.00 -5.18
N HIS A 231 17.80 21.62 -5.01
CA HIS A 231 18.34 20.35 -5.52
C HIS A 231 17.74 19.11 -4.83
N ARG A 232 17.12 19.27 -3.66
CA ARG A 232 16.44 18.21 -2.91
C ARG A 232 14.93 18.15 -3.22
N GLN A 233 14.37 19.20 -3.82
CA GLN A 233 12.95 19.25 -4.18
C GLN A 233 12.62 18.41 -5.41
N MET A 234 13.63 18.13 -6.24
CA MET A 234 13.51 17.29 -7.42
C MET A 234 13.50 15.83 -7.02
N VAL A 235 12.42 15.13 -7.36
CA VAL A 235 12.28 13.68 -7.22
C VAL A 235 12.00 13.11 -8.61
N THR A 236 12.58 11.97 -8.92
CA THR A 236 12.37 11.25 -10.18
C THR A 236 11.66 9.92 -9.93
N ALA A 237 11.11 9.31 -10.99
CA ALA A 237 10.56 7.96 -10.91
C ALA A 237 11.61 6.93 -10.45
N HIS A 238 12.89 7.13 -10.79
CA HIS A 238 13.98 6.28 -10.31
C HIS A 238 14.17 6.41 -8.79
N ASP A 239 14.16 7.62 -8.23
CA ASP A 239 14.25 7.82 -6.78
C ASP A 239 13.11 7.12 -6.04
N VAL A 240 11.88 7.23 -6.59
CA VAL A 240 10.70 6.54 -6.04
C VAL A 240 10.84 5.03 -6.13
N HIS A 241 11.38 4.50 -7.23
CA HIS A 241 11.63 3.08 -7.36
C HIS A 241 12.61 2.58 -6.28
N GLU A 242 13.77 3.24 -6.14
CA GLU A 242 14.81 2.86 -5.17
C GLU A 242 14.27 2.94 -3.73
N ALA A 243 13.51 3.99 -3.42
CA ALA A 243 12.87 4.12 -2.11
C ALA A 243 11.88 2.98 -1.83
N ARG A 244 11.06 2.59 -2.82
CA ARG A 244 10.12 1.47 -2.68
C ARG A 244 10.83 0.13 -2.53
N LEU A 245 11.97 -0.07 -3.19
CA LEU A 245 12.81 -1.25 -2.99
C LEU A 245 13.33 -1.31 -1.56
N ALA A 246 13.89 -0.21 -1.06
CA ALA A 246 14.40 -0.12 0.31
C ALA A 246 13.29 -0.35 1.35
N ASP A 247 12.12 0.27 1.16
CA ASP A 247 10.97 0.13 2.04
C ASP A 247 10.45 -1.32 2.07
N ASN A 248 10.39 -1.99 0.90
CA ASN A 248 9.97 -3.38 0.83
C ASN A 248 10.98 -4.33 1.47
N GLN A 249 12.27 -4.10 1.23
CA GLN A 249 13.34 -4.88 1.85
C GLN A 249 13.29 -4.77 3.37
N ALA A 250 13.12 -3.56 3.93
CA ALA A 250 13.01 -3.35 5.37
C ALA A 250 11.84 -4.15 5.99
N LEU A 251 10.67 -4.18 5.34
CA LEU A 251 9.54 -4.99 5.80
C LEU A 251 9.79 -6.49 5.67
N GLN A 252 10.50 -6.92 4.61
CA GLN A 252 10.85 -8.33 4.43
C GLN A 252 11.85 -8.81 5.49
N ASP A 253 12.84 -7.98 5.84
CA ASP A 253 13.81 -8.27 6.90
C ASP A 253 13.10 -8.46 8.25
N ILE A 254 12.17 -7.56 8.61
CA ILE A 254 11.37 -7.68 9.83
C ILE A 254 10.52 -8.95 9.81
N ARG A 255 9.95 -9.31 8.64
CA ARG A 255 9.18 -10.54 8.49
C ARG A 255 10.03 -11.80 8.71
N ASN A 256 11.25 -11.80 8.17
CA ASN A 256 12.18 -12.92 8.33
C ASN A 256 12.57 -13.07 9.80
N GLU A 257 12.92 -11.97 10.47
CA GLU A 257 13.28 -11.97 11.88
C GLU A 257 12.11 -12.38 12.78
N LEU A 258 10.89 -11.91 12.49
CA LEU A 258 9.70 -12.39 13.20
C LEU A 258 9.53 -13.91 13.09
N ASN A 259 9.76 -14.48 11.91
CA ASN A 259 9.68 -15.93 11.72
C ASN A 259 10.77 -16.67 12.50
N GLU A 260 11.97 -16.10 12.59
CA GLU A 260 13.08 -16.65 13.39
C GLU A 260 12.77 -16.61 14.89
N VAL A 261 12.35 -15.46 15.42
CA VAL A 261 11.97 -15.29 16.83
C VAL A 261 10.80 -16.23 17.16
N ARG A 262 9.78 -16.28 16.31
CA ARG A 262 8.64 -17.19 16.48
C ARG A 262 9.09 -18.65 16.54
N ARG A 263 9.95 -19.08 15.61
CA ARG A 263 10.46 -20.46 15.56
C ARG A 263 11.26 -20.76 16.83
N ALA A 264 12.18 -19.88 17.24
CA ALA A 264 13.01 -20.06 18.43
C ALA A 264 12.16 -20.14 19.71
N PHE A 265 11.11 -19.32 19.82
CA PHE A 265 10.19 -19.34 20.96
C PHE A 265 9.46 -20.69 21.09
N PHE A 266 8.93 -21.22 19.99
CA PHE A 266 8.18 -22.49 19.98
C PHE A 266 9.05 -23.74 19.93
N GLU A 267 10.37 -23.63 19.73
CA GLU A 267 11.30 -24.76 19.76
C GLU A 267 11.39 -25.40 21.16
N LYS A 268 11.13 -24.62 22.22
CA LYS A 268 11.13 -25.10 23.61
C LYS A 268 9.69 -25.17 24.13
N PRO A 269 9.06 -26.36 24.16
CA PRO A 269 7.66 -26.49 24.57
C PRO A 269 7.45 -26.26 26.07
N GLU A 270 8.51 -26.38 26.88
CA GLU A 270 8.48 -26.15 28.33
C GLU A 270 9.28 -24.90 28.70
N LEU A 271 8.76 -24.14 29.67
CA LEU A 271 9.45 -22.98 30.21
C LEU A 271 10.72 -23.41 30.97
N PRO A 272 11.84 -22.70 30.80
CA PRO A 272 13.05 -22.98 31.56
C PRO A 272 12.90 -22.57 33.03
N LEU A 273 13.78 -23.05 33.91
CA LEU A 273 13.76 -22.70 35.35
C LEU A 273 13.83 -21.17 35.60
N ASN A 274 14.53 -20.43 34.73
CA ASN A 274 14.61 -18.98 34.73
C ASN A 274 13.57 -18.33 33.81
N TRP A 275 12.33 -18.85 33.82
CA TRP A 275 11.26 -18.46 32.90
C TRP A 275 11.02 -16.95 32.81
N LEU A 276 11.17 -16.21 33.91
CA LEU A 276 10.90 -14.75 33.93
C LEU A 276 11.84 -14.01 32.98
N ALA A 277 13.16 -14.19 33.15
CA ALA A 277 14.16 -13.55 32.28
C ALA A 277 14.03 -14.02 30.83
N TYR A 278 13.65 -15.29 30.62
CA TYR A 278 13.38 -15.86 29.30
C TYR A 278 12.19 -15.17 28.62
N LEU A 279 11.05 -15.02 29.30
CA LEU A 279 9.87 -14.36 28.72
C LEU A 279 10.08 -12.85 28.58
N GLU A 280 10.82 -12.22 29.49
CA GLU A 280 11.23 -10.81 29.36
C GLU A 280 12.06 -10.57 28.10
N SER A 281 13.04 -11.43 27.80
CA SER A 281 13.86 -11.24 26.59
C SER A 281 13.03 -11.34 25.31
N TYR A 282 12.09 -12.29 25.22
CA TYR A 282 11.20 -12.39 24.06
C TYR A 282 10.21 -11.23 23.98
N ARG A 283 9.67 -10.78 25.12
CA ARG A 283 8.80 -9.59 25.17
C ARG A 283 9.52 -8.36 24.62
N ASP A 284 10.78 -8.16 25.01
CA ASP A 284 11.61 -7.05 24.51
C ASP A 284 11.99 -7.22 23.03
N GLU A 285 12.27 -8.42 22.55
CA GLU A 285 12.51 -8.70 21.12
C GLU A 285 11.27 -8.39 20.27
N VAL A 286 10.09 -8.84 20.71
CA VAL A 286 8.82 -8.56 20.05
C VAL A 286 8.49 -7.06 20.07
N ASP A 287 8.84 -6.35 21.16
CA ASP A 287 8.73 -4.89 21.24
C ASP A 287 9.62 -4.22 20.20
N ARG A 288 10.89 -4.63 20.08
CA ARG A 288 11.82 -4.09 19.07
C ARG A 288 11.36 -4.37 17.64
N LEU A 289 10.79 -5.54 17.37
CA LEU A 289 10.23 -5.88 16.05
C LEU A 289 9.07 -4.96 15.69
N ASP A 290 8.16 -4.70 16.63
CA ASP A 290 7.03 -3.80 16.37
C ASP A 290 7.49 -2.35 16.18
N GLU A 291 8.44 -1.88 17.00
CA GLU A 291 9.01 -0.54 16.85
C GLU A 291 9.66 -0.39 15.46
N ARG A 292 10.46 -1.36 15.01
CA ARG A 292 11.03 -1.35 13.65
C ARG A 292 9.98 -1.40 12.55
N ARG A 293 8.88 -2.13 12.74
CA ARG A 293 7.74 -2.14 11.81
C ARG A 293 7.11 -0.75 11.71
N LEU A 294 6.89 -0.09 12.85
CA LEU A 294 6.34 1.26 12.90
C LEU A 294 7.26 2.26 12.20
N VAL A 295 8.57 2.15 12.43
CA VAL A 295 9.59 2.95 11.72
C VAL A 295 9.53 2.72 10.21
N ALA A 296 9.49 1.47 9.76
CA ALA A 296 9.51 1.13 8.34
C ALA A 296 8.28 1.67 7.57
N GLY A 297 7.15 1.83 8.25
CA GLY A 297 5.91 2.34 7.65
C GLY A 297 5.36 1.43 6.55
N GLY A 298 4.60 2.00 5.62
CA GLY A 298 4.05 1.26 4.48
C GLY A 298 2.87 0.35 4.81
N GLN A 299 2.54 -0.54 3.87
CA GLN A 299 1.46 -1.51 4.03
C GLN A 299 1.93 -2.72 4.87
N ASN A 300 1.82 -2.62 6.19
CA ASN A 300 2.34 -3.63 7.11
C ASN A 300 1.32 -4.16 8.15
N ALA A 301 0.02 -3.90 7.97
CA ALA A 301 -1.02 -4.27 8.94
C ALA A 301 -0.98 -5.76 9.33
N ALA A 302 -0.92 -6.68 8.36
CA ALA A 302 -0.82 -8.12 8.62
C ALA A 302 0.47 -8.51 9.35
N LEU A 303 1.57 -7.77 9.17
CA LEU A 303 2.80 -7.99 9.93
C LEU A 303 2.62 -7.53 11.38
N GLY A 304 1.94 -6.39 11.61
CA GLY A 304 1.57 -5.93 12.95
C GLY A 304 0.68 -6.91 13.70
N GLU A 305 -0.33 -7.48 13.02
CA GLU A 305 -1.18 -8.54 13.57
C GLU A 305 -0.38 -9.78 13.95
N ALA A 306 0.56 -10.21 13.11
CA ALA A 306 1.42 -11.36 13.41
C ALA A 306 2.37 -11.12 14.59
N ILE A 307 2.93 -9.91 14.72
CA ILE A 307 3.76 -9.52 15.87
C ILE A 307 2.90 -9.47 17.15
N ALA A 308 1.68 -8.92 17.08
CA ALA A 308 0.75 -8.88 18.20
C ALA A 308 0.33 -10.29 18.65
N ALA A 309 0.10 -11.21 17.71
CA ALA A 309 -0.18 -12.60 18.01
C ALA A 309 0.99 -13.27 18.76
N LEU A 310 2.23 -13.11 18.27
CA LEU A 310 3.40 -13.64 18.96
C LEU A 310 3.57 -13.02 20.36
N ARG A 311 3.28 -11.72 20.53
CA ARG A 311 3.26 -11.10 21.86
C ARG A 311 2.26 -11.79 22.79
N ALA A 312 1.05 -12.05 22.31
CA ALA A 312 0.03 -12.73 23.09
C ALA A 312 0.49 -14.14 23.49
N ASP A 313 1.13 -14.87 22.58
CA ASP A 313 1.69 -16.20 22.82
C ASP A 313 2.82 -16.18 23.87
N VAL A 314 3.64 -15.12 23.90
CA VAL A 314 4.70 -14.92 24.93
C VAL A 314 4.10 -14.58 26.29
N LEU A 315 3.05 -13.74 26.33
CA LEU A 315 2.43 -13.30 27.59
C LEU A 315 1.49 -14.35 28.21
N ALA A 316 0.92 -15.24 27.42
CA ALA A 316 0.04 -16.31 27.90
C ALA A 316 0.69 -17.20 28.98
N PRO A 317 1.88 -17.80 28.76
CA PRO A 317 2.57 -18.59 29.79
C PRO A 317 2.99 -17.74 30.99
N TRP A 318 3.39 -16.47 30.79
CA TRP A 318 3.69 -15.56 31.91
C TRP A 318 2.47 -15.41 32.83
N ARG A 319 1.31 -15.09 32.25
CA ARG A 319 0.05 -14.96 33.01
C ARG A 319 -0.29 -16.25 33.76
N ALA A 320 -0.07 -17.41 33.15
CA ALA A 320 -0.32 -18.71 33.77
C ALA A 320 0.55 -18.95 35.01
N GLU A 321 1.84 -18.57 34.98
CA GLU A 321 2.76 -18.71 36.12
C GLU A 321 2.39 -17.80 37.29
N ILE A 322 1.91 -16.58 37.02
CA ILE A 322 1.59 -15.59 38.06
C ILE A 322 0.12 -15.56 38.48
N GLN A 323 -0.74 -16.39 37.88
CA GLN A 323 -2.21 -16.31 38.01
C GLN A 323 -2.74 -16.34 39.45
N LYS A 324 -2.01 -17.00 40.37
CA LYS A 324 -2.41 -17.12 41.78
C LYS A 324 -2.24 -15.81 42.55
N SER A 325 -1.42 -14.89 42.05
CA SER A 325 -1.16 -13.57 42.62
C SER A 325 -1.90 -12.50 41.83
N ARG A 326 -3.05 -12.05 42.35
CA ARG A 326 -3.81 -10.92 41.77
C ARG A 326 -2.96 -9.66 41.63
N HIS A 327 -2.09 -9.40 42.60
CA HIS A 327 -1.21 -8.24 42.59
C HIS A 327 -0.19 -8.32 41.45
N SER A 328 0.45 -9.48 41.25
CA SER A 328 1.43 -9.68 40.18
C SER A 328 0.78 -9.59 38.80
N LEU A 329 -0.43 -10.14 38.64
CA LEU A 329 -1.17 -10.01 37.38
C LEU A 329 -1.53 -8.55 37.09
N ALA A 330 -2.05 -7.81 38.08
CA ALA A 330 -2.38 -6.39 37.90
C ALA A 330 -1.13 -5.55 37.57
N ALA A 331 0.01 -5.85 38.16
CA ALA A 331 1.27 -5.17 37.86
C ALA A 331 1.73 -5.45 36.41
N LEU A 332 1.60 -6.68 35.91
CA LEU A 332 1.92 -7.02 34.52
C LEU A 332 1.02 -6.27 33.54
N GLU A 333 -0.29 -6.27 33.76
CA GLU A 333 -1.23 -5.56 32.86
C GLU A 333 -1.02 -4.05 32.88
N GLN A 334 -0.68 -3.47 34.05
CA GLN A 334 -0.34 -2.04 34.14
C GLN A 334 0.95 -1.73 33.38
N ASP A 335 1.96 -2.59 33.45
CA ASP A 335 3.19 -2.41 32.69
C ASP A 335 2.97 -2.54 31.18
N GLU A 336 2.15 -3.50 30.74
CA GLU A 336 1.72 -3.65 29.34
C GLU A 336 1.00 -2.39 28.84
N ALA A 337 0.03 -1.89 29.61
CA ALA A 337 -0.72 -0.68 29.24
C ALA A 337 0.22 0.54 29.11
N ARG A 338 1.14 0.71 30.07
CA ARG A 338 2.13 1.80 30.05
C ARG A 338 3.08 1.71 28.86
N ARG A 339 3.54 0.50 28.50
CA ARG A 339 4.40 0.31 27.32
C ARG A 339 3.64 0.62 26.02
N ALA A 340 2.38 0.17 25.92
CA ALA A 340 1.53 0.47 24.77
C ALA A 340 1.26 1.97 24.61
N GLU A 341 0.94 2.67 25.70
CA GLU A 341 0.72 4.12 25.71
C GLU A 341 1.99 4.86 25.29
N ARG A 342 3.14 4.53 25.88
CA ARG A 342 4.43 5.13 25.48
C ARG A 342 4.74 4.89 24.01
N ARG A 343 4.45 3.69 23.48
CA ARG A 343 4.65 3.38 22.06
C ARG A 343 3.74 4.21 21.17
N ALA A 344 2.45 4.29 21.50
CA ALA A 344 1.49 5.09 20.75
C ALA A 344 1.91 6.58 20.71
N LEU A 345 2.44 7.08 21.81
CA LEU A 345 2.92 8.45 21.93
C LEU A 345 4.16 8.74 21.09
N LEU A 346 5.14 7.82 21.08
CA LEU A 346 6.42 8.01 20.38
C LEU A 346 6.37 7.65 18.90
N TYR A 347 5.60 6.63 18.53
CA TYR A 347 5.55 6.08 17.18
C TYR A 347 4.21 6.33 16.47
N GLY A 348 3.28 7.07 17.11
CA GLY A 348 2.00 7.45 16.52
C GLY A 348 2.08 8.55 15.47
N CYS A 349 3.26 9.13 15.26
CA CYS A 349 3.59 10.02 14.14
C CYS A 349 4.75 9.42 13.34
N ASP A 350 4.59 9.33 12.02
CA ASP A 350 5.58 8.75 11.12
C ASP A 350 6.92 9.49 11.17
N TRP A 351 6.91 10.81 11.36
CA TRP A 351 8.12 11.61 11.49
C TRP A 351 8.91 11.23 12.75
N THR A 352 8.25 11.13 13.89
CA THR A 352 8.90 10.76 15.16
C THR A 352 9.42 9.33 15.11
N ALA A 353 8.66 8.40 14.51
CA ALA A 353 9.09 7.03 14.31
C ALA A 353 10.41 6.96 13.52
N GLN A 354 10.53 7.74 12.44
CA GLN A 354 11.75 7.78 11.63
C GLN A 354 12.92 8.44 12.35
N LEU A 355 12.68 9.51 13.12
CA LEU A 355 13.70 10.16 13.93
C LEU A 355 14.29 9.20 14.98
N LEU A 356 13.46 8.33 15.57
CA LEU A 356 13.87 7.36 16.58
C LEU A 356 14.59 6.13 15.99
N SER A 357 14.66 6.00 14.67
CA SER A 357 15.30 4.86 14.02
C SER A 357 16.83 4.88 14.13
N HIS A 358 17.43 3.70 14.23
CA HIS A 358 18.88 3.56 14.14
C HIS A 358 19.35 3.97 12.74
N GLY A 359 20.06 5.10 12.66
CA GLY A 359 20.56 5.65 11.40
C GLY A 359 19.52 6.46 10.62
N SER A 360 18.55 7.09 11.31
CA SER A 360 17.55 8.05 10.80
C SER A 360 17.58 8.31 9.29
N LEU A 361 16.53 7.86 8.60
CA LEU A 361 16.35 8.12 7.17
C LEU A 361 16.17 9.61 6.83
N ILE A 362 15.91 10.44 7.85
CA ILE A 362 15.89 11.89 7.73
C ILE A 362 17.29 12.41 8.09
N PRO A 363 18.03 12.99 7.13
CA PRO A 363 19.30 13.66 7.40
C PRO A 363 19.14 14.77 8.45
N PRO A 364 20.15 15.03 9.31
CA PRO A 364 20.06 16.02 10.38
C PRO A 364 19.60 17.41 9.91
N GLU A 365 20.07 17.87 8.75
CA GLU A 365 19.70 19.14 8.13
C GLU A 365 18.26 19.19 7.60
N GLU A 366 17.65 18.02 7.41
CA GLU A 366 16.28 17.85 6.89
C GLU A 366 15.25 17.57 7.99
N VAL A 367 15.68 17.37 9.25
CA VAL A 367 14.80 17.09 10.40
C VAL A 367 13.70 18.13 10.53
N VAL A 368 14.06 19.42 10.52
CA VAL A 368 13.11 20.53 10.72
C VAL A 368 12.24 20.79 9.49
N PRO A 369 12.78 20.87 8.25
CA PRO A 369 11.97 20.89 7.04
C PRO A 369 10.96 19.73 6.97
N ALA A 370 11.39 18.51 7.30
CA ALA A 370 10.53 17.33 7.31
C ALA A 370 9.41 17.45 8.35
N LEU A 371 9.73 17.93 9.56
CA LEU A 371 8.73 18.15 10.62
C LEU A 371 7.66 19.17 10.19
N LEU A 372 8.10 20.29 9.61
CA LEU A 372 7.20 21.35 9.13
C LEU A 372 6.41 20.96 7.87
N SER A 373 6.78 19.86 7.22
CA SER A 373 6.03 19.29 6.08
C SER A 373 4.82 18.48 6.54
N GLU A 374 4.80 18.02 7.78
CA GLU A 374 3.67 17.29 8.35
C GLU A 374 2.43 18.19 8.49
N SER A 375 1.24 17.57 8.48
CA SER A 375 0.00 18.29 8.78
C SER A 375 -0.03 18.80 10.23
N PRO A 376 -0.80 19.86 10.57
CA PRO A 376 -0.89 20.34 11.95
C PRO A 376 -1.23 19.23 12.99
N PRO A 377 -2.19 18.31 12.74
CA PRO A 377 -2.46 17.21 13.69
C PRO A 377 -1.33 16.18 13.85
N GLU A 378 -0.54 15.96 12.80
CA GLU A 378 0.66 15.11 12.88
C GLU A 378 1.78 15.81 13.64
N LEU A 379 1.97 17.10 13.39
CA LEU A 379 2.94 17.94 14.09
C LEU A 379 2.64 18.01 15.60
N GLU A 380 1.37 18.15 15.98
CA GLU A 380 0.95 18.15 17.39
C GLU A 380 1.31 16.83 18.08
N ARG A 381 1.03 15.69 17.43
CA ARG A 381 1.45 14.37 17.91
C ARG A 381 2.96 14.28 18.06
N ALA A 382 3.72 14.75 17.07
CA ALA A 382 5.18 14.76 17.13
C ALA A 382 5.69 15.60 18.31
N VAL A 383 5.20 16.83 18.46
CA VAL A 383 5.59 17.73 19.57
C VAL A 383 5.23 17.13 20.93
N THR A 384 4.03 16.56 21.07
CA THR A 384 3.60 15.90 22.32
C THR A 384 4.52 14.72 22.66
N GLY A 385 4.86 13.90 21.66
CA GLY A 385 5.81 12.81 21.82
C GLY A 385 7.21 13.29 22.26
N LEU A 386 7.75 14.32 21.60
CA LEU A 386 9.04 14.93 21.94
C LEU A 386 9.04 15.54 23.36
N GLN A 387 7.94 16.19 23.77
CA GLN A 387 7.81 16.79 25.10
C GLN A 387 7.77 15.72 26.21
N SER A 388 7.10 14.60 25.94
CA SER A 388 6.94 13.52 26.92
C SER A 388 8.24 12.75 27.22
N GLU A 389 9.24 12.85 26.34
CA GLU A 389 10.44 12.02 26.38
C GLU A 389 11.70 12.89 26.59
N PRO A 390 12.28 12.91 27.82
CA PRO A 390 13.36 13.82 28.19
C PRO A 390 14.57 13.82 27.25
N ARG A 391 14.94 12.65 26.71
CA ARG A 391 16.07 12.53 25.76
C ARG A 391 15.84 13.26 24.43
N LEU A 392 14.61 13.68 24.13
CA LEU A 392 14.25 14.38 22.89
C LEU A 392 14.01 15.90 23.10
N HIS A 393 14.18 16.40 24.32
CA HIS A 393 13.96 17.82 24.63
C HIS A 393 14.90 18.75 23.85
N GLU A 394 16.16 18.34 23.66
CA GLU A 394 17.13 19.10 22.84
C GLU A 394 16.71 19.15 21.37
N THR A 395 16.21 18.04 20.82
CA THR A 395 15.66 17.99 19.46
C THR A 395 14.48 18.94 19.32
N LEU A 396 13.57 18.96 20.30
CA LEU A 396 12.43 19.89 20.27
C LEU A 396 12.88 21.35 20.33
N ALA A 397 13.84 21.69 21.20
CA ALA A 397 14.39 23.03 21.28
C ALA A 397 15.05 23.46 19.95
N HIS A 398 15.80 22.55 19.31
CA HIS A 398 16.38 22.76 18.00
C HIS A 398 15.31 23.00 16.93
N CYS A 399 14.26 22.15 16.90
CA CYS A 399 13.16 22.28 15.95
C CYS A 399 12.47 23.65 16.07
N ARG A 400 12.20 24.11 17.31
CA ARG A 400 11.65 25.46 17.58
C ARG A 400 12.51 26.56 16.97
N ALA A 401 13.79 26.60 17.34
CA ALA A 401 14.70 27.68 16.93
C ALA A 401 14.87 27.73 15.41
N VAL A 402 15.10 26.58 14.77
CA VAL A 402 15.32 26.51 13.32
C VAL A 402 14.02 26.66 12.55
N GLY A 403 12.90 26.17 13.08
CA GLY A 403 11.59 26.26 12.44
C GLY A 403 11.17 27.71 12.22
N HIS A 404 11.27 28.55 13.26
CA HIS A 404 11.00 29.99 13.13
C HIS A 404 11.90 30.66 12.09
N ARG A 405 13.20 30.31 12.07
CA ARG A 405 14.16 30.86 11.10
C ARG A 405 13.78 30.53 9.66
N ILE A 406 13.59 29.24 9.34
CA ILE A 406 13.27 28.76 7.98
C ILE A 406 11.97 29.39 7.49
N VAL A 407 10.96 29.50 8.34
CA VAL A 407 9.69 30.12 7.97
C VAL A 407 9.84 31.61 7.65
N ASN A 408 10.63 32.33 8.44
CA ASN A 408 10.86 33.75 8.18
C ASN A 408 11.66 33.98 6.89
N GLU A 409 12.63 33.12 6.60
CA GLU A 409 13.37 33.12 5.34
C GLU A 409 12.43 32.86 4.14
N LEU A 410 11.54 31.88 4.25
CA LEU A 410 10.55 31.59 3.20
C LEU A 410 9.56 32.73 2.96
N ARG A 411 9.04 33.34 4.04
CA ARG A 411 8.17 34.52 3.94
C ARG A 411 8.89 35.69 3.27
N ALA A 412 10.16 35.92 3.63
CA ALA A 412 10.97 36.97 3.02
C ALA A 412 11.26 36.71 1.53
N ALA A 413 11.39 35.43 1.13
CA ALA A 413 11.51 35.01 -0.26
C ALA A 413 10.18 35.03 -1.04
N GLY A 414 9.06 35.40 -0.41
CA GLY A 414 7.74 35.48 -1.05
C GLY A 414 7.06 34.12 -1.25
N HIS A 415 7.56 33.06 -0.64
CA HIS A 415 6.93 31.74 -0.69
C HIS A 415 5.81 31.64 0.34
N SER A 416 4.59 31.36 -0.12
CA SER A 416 3.49 30.95 0.75
C SER A 416 3.53 29.44 0.97
N PHE A 417 3.50 28.99 2.22
CA PHE A 417 3.39 27.58 2.57
C PHE A 417 2.18 27.36 3.49
N PRO A 418 1.37 26.30 3.30
CA PRO A 418 0.14 26.10 4.04
C PRO A 418 0.33 26.02 5.56
N ASP A 419 -0.64 26.57 6.30
CA ASP A 419 -0.81 26.41 7.76
C ASP A 419 0.40 26.84 8.61
N MET A 420 1.31 27.65 8.06
CA MET A 420 2.60 27.88 8.72
C MET A 420 2.49 28.61 10.06
N THR A 421 1.50 29.49 10.21
CA THR A 421 1.21 30.16 11.49
C THR A 421 0.79 29.15 12.55
N ASP A 422 -0.10 28.21 12.20
CA ASP A 422 -0.55 27.16 13.11
C ASP A 422 0.58 26.19 13.45
N LYS A 423 1.41 25.81 12.46
CA LYS A 423 2.55 24.93 12.69
C LYS A 423 3.56 25.52 13.67
N LEU A 424 3.89 26.81 13.54
CA LEU A 424 4.78 27.48 14.51
C LEU A 424 4.15 27.56 15.91
N ARG A 425 2.85 27.86 16.01
CA ARG A 425 2.13 27.86 17.28
C ARG A 425 2.16 26.50 17.98
N ILE A 426 1.95 25.42 17.23
CA ILE A 426 2.04 24.05 17.74
C ILE A 426 3.46 23.74 18.23
N LEU A 427 4.47 24.13 17.44
CA LEU A 427 5.87 23.91 17.76
C LEU A 427 6.29 24.61 19.06
N ASP A 428 5.77 25.82 19.31
CA ASP A 428 5.99 26.57 20.55
C ASP A 428 5.28 25.95 21.78
N GLY A 429 4.33 25.03 21.55
CA GLY A 429 3.57 24.36 22.61
C GLY A 429 2.23 25.01 22.95
N SER A 430 1.73 25.91 22.09
CA SER A 430 0.53 26.72 22.34
C SER A 430 -0.71 26.19 21.60
N PHE A 431 -0.93 24.87 21.61
CA PHE A 431 -2.01 24.22 20.85
C PHE A 431 -3.35 24.08 21.61
N GLY A 432 -3.48 24.70 22.80
CA GLY A 432 -4.72 24.77 23.58
C GLY A 432 -5.53 26.07 23.48
N ASP A 433 -4.94 27.15 22.94
CA ASP A 433 -5.64 28.44 22.80
C ASP A 433 -6.22 28.62 21.38
N PRO A 434 -7.53 28.91 21.24
CA PRO A 434 -8.10 29.24 19.94
C PRO A 434 -7.47 30.51 19.38
N PRO A 435 -7.40 30.67 18.04
CA PRO A 435 -6.87 31.88 17.44
C PRO A 435 -7.67 33.07 17.95
N ASN A 436 -6.94 34.02 18.54
CA ASN A 436 -7.43 35.30 19.02
C ASN A 436 -8.46 35.87 18.03
N ARG A 437 -9.75 35.82 18.38
CA ARG A 437 -10.76 36.60 17.66
C ARG A 437 -10.32 38.06 17.77
N PRO A 438 -10.29 38.84 16.68
CA PRO A 438 -10.04 40.26 16.80
C PRO A 438 -11.05 40.83 17.79
N HIS A 439 -10.54 41.56 18.79
CA HIS A 439 -11.32 42.37 19.70
C HIS A 439 -12.32 43.21 18.89
N GLU A 440 -13.61 42.87 18.95
CA GLU A 440 -14.65 43.83 18.68
C GLU A 440 -14.65 44.82 19.84
N ASP A 441 -14.06 45.99 19.60
CA ASP A 441 -14.22 47.15 20.47
C ASP A 441 -15.72 47.50 20.57
N PRO A 442 -16.28 47.61 21.80
CA PRO A 442 -17.64 48.08 21.99
C PRO A 442 -17.64 49.61 21.89
N LEU A 443 -17.69 50.13 20.66
CA LEU A 443 -17.95 51.54 20.44
C LEU A 443 -19.45 51.80 20.29
N GLY A 444 -19.98 52.61 21.21
CA GLY A 444 -20.88 53.68 20.81
C GLY A 444 -22.34 53.52 21.20
N SER A 445 -22.61 53.68 22.49
CA SER A 445 -23.88 54.19 22.99
C SER A 445 -24.32 55.45 22.20
N THR A 446 -25.53 55.46 21.66
CA THR A 446 -26.29 56.71 21.45
C THR A 446 -27.77 56.50 21.78
N PRO A 447 -28.43 57.47 22.43
CA PRO A 447 -29.74 57.28 23.04
C PRO A 447 -30.90 57.82 22.19
N GLY A 448 -32.05 57.15 22.28
CA GLY A 448 -33.37 57.76 22.31
C GLY A 448 -33.94 58.31 21.00
N GLN A 449 -34.99 57.67 20.48
CA GLN A 449 -36.30 58.30 20.31
C GLN A 449 -37.36 57.26 19.87
N ALA A 450 -38.46 57.27 20.61
CA ALA A 450 -39.78 56.78 20.20
C ALA A 450 -40.76 57.96 20.46
N PRO A 451 -42.06 57.92 20.10
CA PRO A 451 -42.78 56.96 19.25
C PRO A 451 -43.70 57.64 18.20
N ALA A 452 -44.24 56.86 17.26
CA ALA A 452 -45.63 56.91 16.81
C ALA A 452 -45.99 55.55 16.18
#